data_AF-A0AAW4HHH1-F1
#
_entry.id   AF-A0AAW4HHH1-F1
#
_cell.length_a   1.000
_cell.length_b   1.000
_cell.length_c   1.000
_cell.angle_alpha   90.00
_cell.angle_beta   90.00
_cell.angle_gamma   90.00
#
_symmetry.space_group_name_H-M   'P 1'
#
loop_
_entity.id
_entity.type
_entity.pdbx_description
1 polymer ?
#
loop_
_entity_poly.entity_id
_entity_poly.type
_entity_poly.pdbx_seq_one_letter_code
_entity_poly.pdbx_strand_id
1 'polypeptide(L)'
;EVGQDVQMQELLDEYDAVFLGVGTYKYMRAGLENEDAPGVYDALPFLISNTYKVMELEHNQPFIDMAGKKVVVLGGGDTAMDCV
;
A
#
# COMPACT_ATOMS: atom_id res chain seq x y z
N GLU A 1 -7.59 -9.41 -15.08
CA GLU A 1 -6.23 -9.13 -14.57
C GLU A 1 -5.20 -9.47 -15.63
N VAL A 2 -4.28 -8.56 -15.93
CA VAL A 2 -3.20 -8.80 -16.91
C VAL A 2 -2.20 -9.77 -16.30
N GLY A 3 -1.85 -10.83 -17.04
CA GLY A 3 -1.04 -11.96 -16.57
C GLY A 3 -1.85 -13.14 -16.03
N GLN A 4 -3.15 -12.97 -15.77
CA GLN A 4 -4.06 -14.05 -15.36
C GLN A 4 -5.16 -14.27 -16.41
N ASP A 5 -5.94 -13.24 -16.71
CA ASP A 5 -7.10 -13.32 -17.62
C ASP A 5 -6.74 -12.94 -19.06
N VAL A 6 -5.72 -12.09 -19.23
CA VAL A 6 -5.18 -11.65 -20.52
C VAL A 6 -3.67 -11.73 -20.47
N GLN A 7 -3.04 -12.40 -21.42
CA GLN A 7 -1.58 -12.51 -21.42
C GLN A 7 -0.93 -11.20 -21.87
N MET A 8 0.22 -10.85 -21.28
CA MET A 8 0.97 -9.67 -21.70
C MET A 8 1.38 -9.74 -23.17
N GLN A 9 1.65 -10.94 -23.69
CA GLN A 9 2.03 -11.15 -25.08
C GLN A 9 0.89 -10.78 -26.04
N GLU A 10 -0.36 -11.11 -25.70
CA GLU A 10 -1.53 -10.76 -26.50
C GLU A 10 -1.62 -9.23 -26.67
N LEU A 11 -1.36 -8.48 -25.59
CA LEU A 11 -1.34 -7.01 -25.63
C LEU A 11 -0.19 -6.44 -26.47
N LEU A 12 0.97 -7.11 -26.49
CA LEU A 12 2.11 -6.67 -27.30
C LEU A 12 1.92 -6.98 -28.79
N ASP A 13 1.16 -8.02 -29.12
CA ASP A 13 0.89 -8.42 -30.50
C ASP A 13 -0.26 -7.61 -31.13
N GLU A 14 -1.25 -7.20 -30.34
CA GLU A 14 -2.45 -6.48 -30.82
C GLU A 14 -2.29 -4.96 -30.91
N TYR A 15 -1.32 -4.37 -30.20
CA TYR A 15 -1.17 -2.91 -30.08
C TYR A 15 0.21 -2.44 -30.49
N ASP A 16 0.29 -1.27 -31.13
CA ASP A 16 1.55 -0.65 -31.52
C ASP A 16 2.42 -0.21 -30.32
N ALA A 17 1.80 0.00 -29.15
CA ALA A 17 2.48 0.37 -27.91
C ALA A 17 1.63 0.00 -26.67
N VAL A 18 2.31 -0.33 -25.55
CA VAL A 18 1.69 -0.63 -24.26
C VAL A 18 2.31 0.23 -23.16
N PHE A 19 1.48 0.95 -22.39
CA PHE A 19 1.90 1.69 -21.20
C PHE A 19 1.61 0.87 -19.93
N LEU A 20 2.65 0.62 -19.13
CA LEU A 20 2.53 -0.11 -17.88
C LEU A 20 2.33 0.86 -16.71
N GLY A 21 1.07 1.09 -16.35
CA GLY A 21 0.64 1.89 -15.21
C GLY A 21 0.26 1.06 -13.98
N VAL A 22 0.99 -0.03 -13.70
CA VAL A 22 0.60 -1.00 -12.65
C VAL A 22 0.80 -0.48 -11.21
N GLY A 23 1.45 0.67 -11.03
CA GLY A 23 1.78 1.21 -9.71
C GLY A 23 2.85 0.40 -8.98
N THR A 24 3.05 0.70 -7.70
CA THR A 24 4.05 0.03 -6.83
C THR A 24 3.35 -0.53 -5.59
N TYR A 25 3.04 -1.82 -5.61
CA TYR A 25 2.35 -2.48 -4.48
C TYR A 25 3.30 -3.03 -3.41
N LYS A 26 4.61 -3.04 -3.66
CA LYS A 26 5.61 -3.50 -2.71
C LYS A 26 6.23 -2.32 -1.97
N TYR A 27 5.95 -2.23 -0.67
CA TYR A 27 6.59 -1.25 0.20
C TYR A 27 8.06 -1.62 0.44
N MET A 28 8.90 -0.59 0.60
CA MET A 28 10.30 -0.74 0.97
C MET A 28 10.38 -1.08 2.46
N ARG A 29 11.04 -2.19 2.79
CA ARG A 29 11.31 -2.60 4.17
C ARG A 29 12.68 -2.07 4.59
N ALA A 30 12.76 -1.60 5.83
CA ALA A 30 13.97 -1.00 6.37
C ALA A 30 15.04 -2.05 6.76
N GLY A 31 14.65 -3.33 6.91
CA GLY A 31 15.56 -4.40 7.29
C GLY A 31 16.07 -4.24 8.73
N LEU A 32 15.25 -3.64 9.59
CA LEU A 32 15.63 -3.34 10.96
C LEU A 32 15.35 -4.53 11.87
N GLU A 33 16.16 -4.68 12.91
CA GLU A 33 15.87 -5.65 13.95
C GLU A 33 14.50 -5.34 14.58
N ASN A 34 13.67 -6.37 14.77
CA ASN A 34 12.30 -6.27 15.30
C ASN A 34 11.30 -5.52 14.41
N GLU A 35 11.51 -5.42 13.09
CA GLU A 35 10.55 -4.79 12.17
C GLU A 35 9.18 -5.49 12.11
N ASP A 36 9.08 -6.75 12.55
CA ASP A 36 7.84 -7.53 12.63
C ASP A 36 7.24 -7.57 14.05
N ALA A 37 7.77 -6.78 14.99
CA ALA A 37 7.29 -6.80 16.37
C ALA A 37 5.84 -6.27 16.48
N PRO A 38 5.05 -6.77 17.46
CA PRO A 38 3.71 -6.24 17.71
C PRO A 38 3.74 -4.73 17.94
N GLY A 39 2.93 -4.00 17.19
CA GLY A 39 2.86 -2.53 17.25
C GLY A 39 3.72 -1.81 16.20
N VAL A 40 4.51 -2.54 15.41
CA VAL A 40 5.12 -2.03 14.18
C VAL A 40 4.15 -2.27 13.02
N TYR A 41 3.87 -1.22 12.24
CA TYR A 41 2.92 -1.26 11.14
C TYR A 41 3.55 -0.66 9.89
N ASP A 42 3.32 -1.29 8.74
CA ASP A 42 3.65 -0.67 7.45
C ASP A 42 2.68 0.49 7.16
N ALA A 43 3.19 1.57 6.58
CA ALA A 43 2.41 2.79 6.33
C ALA A 43 1.24 2.57 5.36
N LEU A 44 1.45 1.82 4.27
CA LEU A 44 0.43 1.63 3.24
C LEU A 44 -0.83 0.92 3.77
N PRO A 45 -0.76 -0.23 4.48
CA PRO A 45 -1.95 -0.83 5.11
C PRO A 45 -2.69 0.13 6.06
N PHE A 46 -1.96 0.92 6.84
CA PHE A 46 -2.55 1.93 7.72
C PHE A 46 -3.34 2.99 6.92
N LEU A 47 -2.72 3.60 5.91
CA LEU A 47 -3.34 4.64 5.09
C LEU A 47 -4.54 4.10 4.29
N ILE A 48 -4.41 2.90 3.72
CA ILE A 48 -5.47 2.22 2.97
C ILE A 48 -6.67 2.01 3.89
N SER A 49 -6.47 1.40 5.07
CA SER A 49 -7.57 1.13 6.01
C SER A 49 -8.28 2.40 6.50
N ASN A 50 -7.53 3.48 6.73
CA ASN A 50 -8.09 4.78 7.12
C ASN A 50 -8.88 5.43 5.98
N THR A 51 -8.38 5.34 4.74
CA THR A 51 -9.07 5.88 3.57
C THR A 51 -10.42 5.19 3.37
N TYR A 52 -10.44 3.85 3.41
CA TYR A 52 -11.69 3.08 3.33
C TYR A 52 -12.67 3.47 4.44
N LYS A 53 -12.17 3.65 5.68
CA LYS A 53 -12.99 4.04 6.82
C LYS A 53 -13.60 5.44 6.67
N VAL A 54 -12.81 6.42 6.24
CA VAL A 54 -13.25 7.82 6.04
C VAL A 54 -14.25 7.93 4.88
N MET A 55 -14.04 7.15 3.82
CA MET A 55 -14.91 7.14 2.64
C MET A 55 -16.15 6.24 2.81
N GLU A 56 -16.29 5.55 3.95
CA GLU A 56 -17.38 4.60 4.22
C GLU A 56 -17.47 3.47 3.17
N LEU A 57 -16.33 3.04 2.66
CA LEU A 57 -16.21 2.00 1.65
C LEU A 57 -15.97 0.62 2.29
N GLU A 58 -16.56 -0.43 1.73
CA GLU A 58 -16.33 -1.79 2.19
C GLU A 58 -14.92 -2.28 1.81
N HIS A 59 -14.21 -2.84 2.79
CA HIS A 59 -12.90 -3.44 2.57
C HIS A 59 -12.57 -4.49 3.63
N ASN A 60 -11.76 -5.47 3.24
CA ASN A 60 -11.42 -6.62 4.06
C ASN A 60 -10.18 -6.42 4.95
N GLN A 61 -9.50 -5.27 4.88
CA GLN A 61 -8.35 -5.05 5.76
C GLN A 61 -8.75 -4.57 7.15
N PRO A 62 -8.05 -5.06 8.20
CA PRO A 62 -8.32 -4.65 9.55
C PRO A 62 -8.06 -3.15 9.72
N PHE A 63 -8.99 -2.46 10.38
CA PHE A 63 -8.81 -1.06 10.72
C PHE A 63 -7.71 -0.91 11.79
N ILE A 64 -6.73 -0.07 11.50
CA ILE A 64 -5.63 0.24 12.42
C ILE A 64 -5.92 1.57 13.11
N ASP A 65 -6.42 1.49 14.34
CA ASP A 65 -6.72 2.66 15.16
C ASP A 65 -5.50 3.11 15.98
N MET A 66 -5.16 4.39 15.85
CA MET A 66 -4.08 5.05 16.57
C MET A 66 -4.58 6.11 17.57
N ALA A 67 -5.90 6.27 17.72
CA ALA A 67 -6.50 7.23 18.64
C ALA A 67 -6.00 7.00 20.08
N GLY A 68 -5.53 8.09 20.71
CA GLY A 68 -5.02 8.07 22.07
C GLY A 68 -3.65 7.39 22.26
N LYS A 69 -3.00 6.93 21.17
CA LYS A 69 -1.66 6.32 21.23
C LYS A 69 -0.56 7.36 21.02
N LYS A 70 0.63 7.07 21.54
CA LYS A 70 1.86 7.78 21.16
C LYS A 70 2.49 7.02 20.00
N VAL A 71 2.55 7.66 18.84
CA VAL A 71 3.01 7.06 17.59
C VAL A 71 4.31 7.72 17.16
N VAL A 72 5.23 6.92 16.62
CA VAL A 72 6.43 7.38 15.91
C VAL A 72 6.31 6.94 14.46
N VAL A 73 6.44 7.90 13.54
CA VAL A 73 6.48 7.62 12.10
C VAL A 73 7.94 7.63 11.65
N LEU A 74 8.37 6.55 11.00
CA LEU A 74 9.72 6.39 10.47
C LEU A 74 9.73 6.67 8.97
N GLY A 75 10.10 7.89 8.58
CA GLY A 75 10.18 8.32 7.20
C GLY A 75 10.16 9.85 7.08
N GLY A 76 10.57 10.38 5.93
CA GLY A 76 10.62 11.83 5.68
C GLY A 76 10.03 12.26 4.33
N GLY A 77 9.28 11.38 3.66
CA GLY A 77 8.58 11.68 2.41
C GLY A 77 7.07 11.87 2.62
N ASP A 78 6.34 12.07 1.53
CA ASP A 78 4.89 12.38 1.58
C ASP A 78 4.08 11.29 2.28
N THR A 79 4.40 10.01 2.07
CA THR A 79 3.73 8.91 2.78
C THR A 79 3.90 9.00 4.31
N ALA A 80 5.03 9.49 4.79
CA ALA A 80 5.24 9.71 6.22
C ALA A 80 4.43 10.92 6.72
N MET A 81 4.31 11.97 5.89
CA MET A 81 3.47 13.13 6.18
C MET A 81 1.99 12.77 6.25
N ASP A 82 1.50 11.88 5.36
CA ASP A 82 0.13 11.39 5.37
C ASP A 82 -0.21 10.54 6.60
N CYS A 83 0.80 9.95 7.26
CA CYS A 83 0.61 9.16 8.48
C CYS A 83 0.48 10.00 9.77
N VAL A 84 0.71 11.31 9.71
CA VAL A 84 0.65 12.24 10.86
C VAL A 84 -0.68 12.97 10.89
#